data_AF-A0A497CQM1-F1
#
_entry.id   AF-A0A497CQM1-F1
#
_cell.length_a   1.000
_cell.length_b   1.000
_cell.length_c   1.000
_cell.angle_alpha   90.00
_cell.angle_beta   90.00
_cell.angle_gamma   90.00
#
_symmetry.space_group_name_H-M   'P 1'
#
loop_
_entity.id
_entity.type
_entity.pdbx_description
1 polymer ?
#
loop_
_entity_poly.entity_id
_entity_poly.type
_entity_poly.pdbx_seq_one_letter_code
_entity_poly.pdbx_strand_id
1 'polypeptide(L)'
;MNNRLKALFVSMTTFDSTLRYSRLLGSLTSYEAELDSRIKSDKFENTAWAIEAKNLLKRSKYFLDKYKFDEAWKCFHSAQRQEIYGMNEDERIQTCKILISESGKLNKWRMDAIKKLIGNPESENYSVPTTTTVIRAIDLKDEHYDNIYYQNRLTASLYRMLFLLLAIVSILILCFASTCITDSDNLPGHKTMIYGVILFGLLGAITSSILFTRNQAASSRISELTTNSFIVLSKIAVGVGFSIFFYFLLRSSLLDGIQLLNFTLSSDVDYYTIAFVSGFTERIAQKAMSLILGGEEKK
;
A
#
# COMPACT_ATOMS: atom_id res chain seq x y z
N MET A 1 -22.59 -15.65 11.59
CA MET A 1 -21.29 -14.94 11.45
C MET A 1 -21.12 -13.99 12.63
N ASN A 2 -20.25 -14.31 13.58
CA ASN A 2 -20.28 -13.80 14.96
C ASN A 2 -20.04 -12.28 15.10
N ASN A 3 -20.87 -11.61 15.90
CA ASN A 3 -20.78 -10.18 16.25
C ASN A 3 -19.42 -9.75 16.81
N ARG A 4 -18.65 -10.69 17.40
CA ARG A 4 -17.30 -10.43 17.92
C ARG A 4 -16.24 -10.22 16.82
N LEU A 5 -16.34 -10.94 15.71
CA LEU A 5 -15.44 -10.73 14.56
C LEU A 5 -15.75 -9.39 13.87
N LYS A 6 -17.04 -9.05 13.71
CA LYS A 6 -17.43 -7.71 13.24
C LYS A 6 -16.93 -6.62 14.18
N ALA A 7 -17.03 -6.80 15.50
CA ALA A 7 -16.54 -5.83 16.48
C ALA A 7 -15.02 -5.60 16.41
N LEU A 8 -14.22 -6.66 16.22
CA LEU A 8 -12.77 -6.54 16.01
C LEU A 8 -12.43 -5.82 14.69
N PHE A 9 -13.15 -6.13 13.61
CA PHE A 9 -12.95 -5.47 12.32
C PHE A 9 -13.35 -4.00 12.34
N VAL A 10 -14.44 -3.67 13.04
CA VAL A 10 -14.88 -2.29 13.28
C VAL A 10 -13.87 -1.57 14.18
N SER A 11 -13.42 -2.20 15.27
CA SER A 11 -12.40 -1.69 16.20
C SER A 11 -11.11 -1.26 15.49
N MET A 12 -10.57 -2.10 14.59
CA MET A 12 -9.36 -1.74 13.83
C MET A 12 -9.60 -0.58 12.87
N THR A 13 -10.75 -0.53 12.18
CA THR A 13 -11.09 0.61 11.31
C THR A 13 -11.34 1.88 12.09
N THR A 14 -11.93 1.77 13.28
CA THR A 14 -12.20 2.91 14.16
C THR A 14 -10.93 3.44 14.79
N PHE A 15 -9.92 2.60 15.06
CA PHE A 15 -8.65 3.04 15.62
C PHE A 15 -7.81 3.85 14.62
N ASP A 16 -7.74 3.40 13.36
CA ASP A 16 -7.07 4.19 12.31
C ASP A 16 -7.81 5.51 12.05
N SER A 17 -9.15 5.49 12.04
CA SER A 17 -9.93 6.71 11.85
C SER A 17 -9.81 7.69 13.03
N THR A 18 -9.76 7.22 14.28
CA THR A 18 -9.58 8.10 15.45
C THR A 18 -8.20 8.73 15.48
N LEU A 19 -7.14 7.98 15.14
CA LEU A 19 -5.78 8.52 15.07
C LEU A 19 -5.66 9.60 13.98
N ARG A 20 -6.18 9.33 12.77
CA ARG A 20 -6.19 10.31 11.67
C ARG A 20 -6.99 11.56 12.02
N TYR A 21 -8.14 11.36 12.66
CA TYR A 21 -9.00 12.45 13.13
C TYR A 21 -8.26 13.32 14.14
N SER A 22 -7.70 12.71 15.20
CA SER A 22 -6.98 13.43 16.25
C SER A 22 -5.77 14.19 15.71
N ARG A 23 -5.00 13.58 14.80
CA ARG A 23 -3.85 14.22 14.17
C ARG A 23 -4.25 15.46 13.38
N LEU A 24 -5.23 15.35 12.47
CA LEU A 24 -5.64 16.49 11.65
C LEU A 24 -6.34 17.56 12.50
N LEU A 25 -7.16 17.17 13.48
CA LEU A 25 -7.78 18.11 14.39
C LEU A 25 -6.74 18.93 15.15
N GLY A 26 -5.71 18.28 15.70
CA GLY A 26 -4.61 18.96 16.40
C GLY A 26 -3.88 19.96 15.49
N SER A 27 -3.58 19.57 14.25
CA SER A 27 -2.97 20.48 13.26
C SER A 27 -3.87 21.66 12.90
N LEU A 28 -5.18 21.42 12.72
CA LEU A 28 -6.15 22.47 12.41
C LEU A 28 -6.27 23.48 13.55
N THR A 29 -6.35 23.01 14.80
CA THR A 29 -6.48 23.88 15.97
C THR A 29 -5.23 24.72 16.18
N SER A 30 -4.03 24.14 16.05
CA SER A 30 -2.77 24.90 16.15
C SER A 30 -2.69 25.97 15.08
N TYR A 31 -2.91 25.58 13.82
CA TYR A 31 -2.77 26.49 12.69
C TYR A 31 -3.85 27.58 12.65
N GLU A 32 -5.07 27.31 13.09
CA GLU A 32 -6.11 28.33 13.19
C GLU A 32 -5.71 29.47 14.13
N ALA A 33 -5.11 29.14 15.28
CA ALA A 33 -4.61 30.14 16.22
C ALA A 33 -3.46 30.96 15.64
N GLU A 34 -2.52 30.31 14.94
CA GLU A 34 -1.39 30.96 14.25
C GLU A 34 -1.89 31.91 13.14
N LEU A 35 -2.79 31.44 12.29
CA LEU A 35 -3.37 32.20 11.19
C LEU A 35 -4.16 33.41 11.71
N ASP A 36 -4.98 33.24 12.74
CA ASP A 36 -5.73 34.36 13.34
C ASP A 36 -4.80 35.39 13.98
N SER A 37 -3.70 34.96 14.61
CA SER A 37 -2.70 35.87 15.17
C SER A 37 -2.05 36.72 14.08
N ARG A 38 -1.61 36.06 12.99
CA ARG A 38 -0.99 36.70 11.82
C ARG A 38 -1.92 37.70 11.11
N ILE A 39 -3.18 37.30 10.89
CA ILE A 39 -4.16 38.16 10.24
C ILE A 39 -4.40 39.44 11.06
N LYS A 40 -4.40 39.32 12.41
CA LYS A 40 -4.62 40.47 13.31
C LYS A 40 -3.39 41.34 13.44
N SER A 41 -2.18 40.76 13.58
CA SER A 41 -0.94 41.53 13.78
C SER A 41 -0.67 42.47 12.60
N ASP A 42 -0.88 41.96 11.39
CA ASP A 42 -0.51 42.65 10.16
C ASP A 42 -1.74 43.30 9.48
N LYS A 43 -2.89 43.31 10.16
CA LYS A 43 -4.15 43.92 9.71
C LYS A 43 -4.62 43.39 8.34
N PHE A 44 -4.48 42.10 8.11
CA PHE A 44 -4.84 41.43 6.86
C PHE A 44 -6.31 40.96 6.80
N GLU A 45 -7.16 41.40 7.73
CA GLU A 45 -8.54 40.90 7.91
C GLU A 45 -9.39 40.91 6.63
N ASN A 46 -9.16 41.89 5.75
CA ASN A 46 -9.92 42.07 4.50
C ASN A 46 -9.13 41.68 3.24
N THR A 47 -7.99 40.99 3.38
CA THR A 47 -7.22 40.55 2.22
C THR A 47 -7.80 39.27 1.62
N ALA A 48 -7.75 39.15 0.29
CA ALA A 48 -8.32 38.01 -0.43
C ALA A 48 -7.72 36.67 0.02
N TRP A 49 -6.40 36.62 0.26
CA TRP A 49 -5.73 35.39 0.70
C TRP A 49 -6.17 34.97 2.11
N ALA A 50 -6.35 35.92 3.04
CA ALA A 50 -6.76 35.64 4.41
C ALA A 50 -8.21 35.11 4.46
N ILE A 51 -9.11 35.70 3.67
CA ILE A 51 -10.48 35.24 3.52
C ILE A 51 -10.50 33.81 2.96
N GLU A 52 -9.73 33.54 1.91
CA GLU A 52 -9.69 32.21 1.29
C GLU A 52 -9.06 31.16 2.22
N ALA A 53 -7.99 31.51 2.94
CA ALA A 53 -7.38 30.64 3.95
C ALA A 53 -8.40 30.21 5.01
N LYS A 54 -9.20 31.16 5.54
CA LYS A 54 -10.27 30.88 6.50
C LYS A 54 -11.38 30.00 5.91
N ASN A 55 -11.77 30.24 4.66
CA ASN A 55 -12.77 29.41 3.98
C ASN A 55 -12.27 27.96 3.79
N LEU A 56 -11.01 27.79 3.42
CA LEU A 56 -10.38 26.48 3.28
C LEU A 56 -10.26 25.74 4.62
N LEU A 57 -9.96 26.43 5.72
CA LEU A 57 -9.98 25.81 7.05
C LEU A 57 -11.39 25.36 7.46
N LYS A 58 -12.41 26.17 7.20
CA LYS A 58 -13.82 25.77 7.43
C LYS A 58 -14.19 24.54 6.62
N ARG A 59 -13.79 24.48 5.35
CA ARG A 59 -13.99 23.30 4.48
C ARG A 59 -13.24 22.07 5.00
N SER A 60 -12.01 22.27 5.47
CA SER A 60 -11.22 21.19 6.07
C SER A 60 -11.92 20.58 7.29
N LYS A 61 -12.39 21.42 8.21
CA LYS A 61 -13.19 20.99 9.38
C LYS A 61 -14.46 20.25 8.95
N TYR A 62 -15.19 20.79 7.98
CA TYR A 62 -16.38 20.12 7.42
C TYR A 62 -16.08 18.72 6.87
N PHE A 63 -14.98 18.55 6.13
CA PHE A 63 -14.58 17.23 5.62
C PHE A 63 -14.10 16.30 6.73
N LEU A 64 -13.39 16.82 7.72
CA LEU A 64 -12.97 16.08 8.90
C LEU A 64 -14.17 15.51 9.67
N ASP A 65 -15.21 16.30 9.89
CA ASP A 65 -16.46 15.85 10.55
C ASP A 65 -17.22 14.78 9.75
N LYS A 66 -16.98 14.71 8.44
CA LYS A 66 -17.53 13.67 7.54
C LYS A 66 -16.60 12.47 7.38
N TYR A 67 -15.50 12.37 8.14
CA TYR A 67 -14.48 11.33 8.01
C TYR A 67 -13.83 11.27 6.62
N LYS A 68 -13.86 12.39 5.87
CA LYS A 68 -13.23 12.56 4.55
C LYS A 68 -11.83 13.15 4.71
N PHE A 69 -10.93 12.32 5.23
CA PHE A 69 -9.60 12.77 5.67
C PHE A 69 -8.73 13.34 4.56
N ASP A 70 -8.75 12.73 3.36
CA ASP A 70 -7.90 13.17 2.25
C ASP A 70 -8.32 14.57 1.77
N GLU A 71 -9.63 14.80 1.62
CA GLU A 71 -10.20 16.10 1.24
C GLU A 71 -9.94 17.16 2.31
N ALA A 72 -10.00 16.77 3.59
CA ALA A 72 -9.68 17.64 4.70
C ALA A 72 -8.19 18.07 4.68
N TRP A 73 -7.25 17.13 4.52
CA TRP A 73 -5.82 17.43 4.37
C TRP A 73 -5.54 18.32 3.17
N LYS A 74 -6.17 18.07 2.01
CA LYS A 74 -6.02 18.93 0.82
C LYS A 74 -6.48 20.36 1.06
N CYS A 75 -7.62 20.54 1.73
CA CYS A 75 -8.11 21.87 2.10
C CYS A 75 -7.16 22.54 3.09
N PHE A 76 -6.66 21.81 4.07
CA PHE A 76 -5.71 22.31 5.06
C PHE A 76 -4.39 22.77 4.42
N HIS A 77 -3.73 21.94 3.60
CA HIS A 77 -2.51 22.32 2.91
C HIS A 77 -2.73 23.49 1.94
N SER A 78 -3.89 23.55 1.28
CA SER A 78 -4.26 24.70 0.46
C SER A 78 -4.37 25.99 1.29
N ALA A 79 -4.92 25.91 2.51
CA ALA A 79 -4.99 27.05 3.42
C ALA A 79 -3.59 27.51 3.88
N GLN A 80 -2.67 26.57 4.15
CA GLN A 80 -1.27 26.89 4.46
C GLN A 80 -0.57 27.60 3.30
N ARG A 81 -0.83 27.20 2.06
CA ARG A 81 -0.26 27.87 0.89
C ARG A 81 -0.80 29.29 0.67
N GLN A 82 -2.01 29.60 1.13
CA GLN A 82 -2.52 30.97 1.09
C GLN A 82 -1.72 31.92 1.99
N GLU A 83 -1.14 31.41 3.08
CA GLU A 83 -0.33 32.21 4.01
C GLU A 83 0.90 32.82 3.32
N ILE A 84 1.45 32.18 2.29
CA ILE A 84 2.62 32.66 1.55
C ILE A 84 2.36 34.04 0.91
N TYR A 85 1.10 34.38 0.59
CA TYR A 85 0.73 35.71 0.09
C TYR A 85 0.85 36.81 1.16
N GLY A 86 0.77 36.44 2.44
CA GLY A 86 0.98 37.33 3.58
C GLY A 86 2.40 37.32 4.13
N MET A 87 3.35 36.65 3.48
CA MET A 87 4.75 36.59 3.93
C MET A 87 5.59 37.73 3.36
N ASN A 88 6.41 38.32 4.24
CA ASN A 88 7.46 39.24 3.84
C ASN A 88 8.63 38.49 3.18
N GLU A 89 9.63 39.22 2.69
CA GLU A 89 10.75 38.62 1.96
C GLU A 89 11.59 37.70 2.84
N ASP A 90 11.89 38.11 4.08
CA ASP A 90 12.68 37.33 5.03
C ASP A 90 12.01 36.00 5.37
N GLU A 91 10.70 36.01 5.64
CA GLU A 91 9.90 34.81 5.91
C GLU A 91 9.86 33.87 4.71
N ARG A 92 9.75 34.42 3.49
CA ARG A 92 9.84 33.59 2.27
C ARG A 92 11.21 32.96 2.12
N ILE A 93 12.30 33.67 2.42
CA ILE A 93 13.65 33.12 2.41
C ILE A 93 13.78 31.97 3.42
N GLN A 94 13.27 32.15 4.65
CA GLN A 94 13.30 31.09 5.67
C GLN A 94 12.46 29.87 5.26
N THR A 95 11.27 30.10 4.71
CA THR A 95 10.41 29.04 4.16
C THR A 95 11.14 28.26 3.05
N CYS A 96 11.84 28.96 2.17
CA CYS A 96 12.66 28.35 1.12
C CYS A 96 13.79 27.47 1.68
N LYS A 97 14.48 27.94 2.73
CA LYS A 97 15.54 27.16 3.41
C LYS A 97 15.00 25.88 4.03
N ILE A 98 13.87 25.97 4.74
CA ILE A 98 13.18 24.81 5.32
C ILE A 98 12.77 23.83 4.21
N LEU A 99 12.17 24.34 3.14
CA LEU A 99 11.70 23.53 2.02
C LEU A 99 12.83 22.79 1.29
N ILE A 100 13.98 23.43 1.09
CA ILE A 100 15.17 22.78 0.52
C ILE A 100 15.69 21.68 1.44
N SER A 101 15.77 21.93 2.75
CA SER A 101 16.17 20.92 3.73
C SER A 101 15.22 19.72 3.74
N GLU A 102 13.91 19.97 3.76
CA GLU A 102 12.89 18.93 3.69
C GLU A 102 12.89 18.18 2.36
N SER A 103 13.27 18.84 1.25
CA SER A 103 13.29 18.23 -0.07
C SER A 103 14.22 17.03 -0.18
N GLY A 104 15.18 16.88 0.73
CA GLY A 104 16.04 15.69 0.83
C GLY A 104 15.28 14.39 1.13
N LYS A 105 14.05 14.47 1.62
CA LYS A 105 13.17 13.30 1.82
C LYS A 105 12.40 12.89 0.56
N LEU A 106 12.40 13.73 -0.47
CA LEU A 106 11.67 13.51 -1.70
C LEU A 106 12.48 12.66 -2.68
N ASN A 107 11.84 12.22 -3.75
CA ASN A 107 12.56 11.58 -4.85
C ASN A 107 13.48 12.57 -5.58
N LYS A 108 14.48 12.04 -6.31
CA LYS A 108 15.53 12.84 -6.96
C LYS A 108 14.98 13.95 -7.86
N TRP A 109 14.03 13.63 -8.74
CA TRP A 109 13.50 14.62 -9.69
C TRP A 109 12.68 15.73 -9.01
N ARG A 110 11.90 15.44 -7.95
CA ARG A 110 11.16 16.47 -7.21
C ARG A 110 12.10 17.35 -6.41
N MET A 111 13.11 16.76 -5.77
CA MET A 111 14.18 17.50 -5.10
C MET A 111 14.87 18.46 -6.08
N ASP A 112 15.28 17.97 -7.25
CA ASP A 112 15.94 18.78 -8.28
C ASP A 112 15.01 19.88 -8.82
N ALA A 113 13.72 19.59 -9.00
CA ALA A 113 12.71 20.58 -9.42
C ALA A 113 12.52 21.69 -8.37
N ILE A 114 12.42 21.34 -7.08
CA ILE A 114 12.32 22.33 -5.99
C ILE A 114 13.58 23.20 -5.93
N LYS A 115 14.77 22.60 -6.01
CA LYS A 115 16.03 23.35 -6.05
C LYS A 115 16.12 24.28 -7.26
N LYS A 116 15.61 23.86 -8.41
CA LYS A 116 15.56 24.70 -9.63
C LYS A 116 14.57 25.86 -9.50
N LEU A 117 13.42 25.64 -8.86
CA LEU A 117 12.41 26.68 -8.65
C LEU A 117 12.87 27.72 -7.63
N ILE A 118 13.42 27.28 -6.50
CA ILE A 118 13.79 28.15 -5.39
C ILE A 118 15.18 28.77 -5.59
N GLY A 119 16.12 28.05 -6.20
CA GLY A 119 17.52 28.43 -6.26
C GLY A 119 18.28 28.03 -5.00
N ASN A 120 19.46 28.64 -4.79
CA ASN A 120 20.29 28.41 -3.60
C ASN A 120 20.22 29.62 -2.65
N PRO A 121 19.48 29.55 -1.53
CA PRO A 121 19.34 30.64 -0.58
C PRO A 121 20.62 31.01 0.18
N GLU A 122 21.71 30.25 0.02
CA GLU A 122 23.03 30.54 0.60
C GLU A 122 23.98 31.23 -0.40
N SER A 123 23.55 31.43 -1.65
CA SER A 123 24.34 32.13 -2.67
C SER A 123 24.35 33.64 -2.46
N GLU A 124 25.49 34.30 -2.65
CA GLU A 124 25.61 35.77 -2.61
C GLU A 124 24.69 36.46 -3.63
N ASN A 125 24.36 35.79 -4.75
CA ASN A 125 23.48 36.31 -5.80
C ASN A 125 22.04 35.75 -5.70
N TYR A 126 21.57 35.42 -4.50
CA TYR A 126 20.23 34.86 -4.33
C TYR A 126 19.13 35.92 -4.50
N SER A 127 18.34 35.79 -5.58
CA SER A 127 17.12 36.55 -5.75
C SER A 127 15.96 35.90 -4.99
N VAL A 128 15.28 36.65 -4.13
CA VAL A 128 14.12 36.15 -3.38
C VAL A 128 13.05 35.61 -4.34
N PRO A 129 12.64 34.33 -4.23
CA PRO A 129 11.62 33.78 -5.10
C PRO A 129 10.28 34.49 -4.93
N THR A 130 9.56 34.62 -6.05
CA THR A 130 8.20 35.16 -6.02
C THR A 130 7.27 34.24 -5.22
N THR A 131 6.25 34.80 -4.59
CA THR A 131 5.20 34.06 -3.84
C THR A 131 4.69 32.84 -4.61
N THR A 132 4.42 33.05 -5.91
CA THR A 132 3.90 31.98 -6.78
C THR A 132 4.89 30.84 -7.00
N THR A 133 6.19 31.13 -6.99
CA THR A 133 7.27 30.13 -7.12
C THR A 133 7.39 29.30 -5.86
N VAL A 134 7.31 29.94 -4.69
CA VAL A 134 7.32 29.24 -3.39
C VAL A 134 6.11 28.33 -3.27
N ILE A 135 4.91 28.82 -3.62
CA ILE A 135 3.68 28.01 -3.62
C ILE A 135 3.83 26.76 -4.49
N ARG A 136 4.36 26.89 -5.72
CA ARG A 136 4.56 25.76 -6.63
C ARG A 136 5.57 24.73 -6.11
N ALA A 137 6.60 25.19 -5.40
CA ALA A 137 7.55 24.30 -4.75
C ALA A 137 6.92 23.55 -3.57
N ILE A 138 6.06 24.21 -2.79
CA ILE A 138 5.27 23.56 -1.73
C ILE A 138 4.28 22.56 -2.33
N ASP A 139 3.60 22.90 -3.43
CA ASP A 139 2.69 21.98 -4.14
C ASP A 139 3.40 20.68 -4.55
N LEU A 140 4.63 20.77 -5.09
CA LEU A 140 5.42 19.59 -5.45
C LEU A 140 5.75 18.70 -4.24
N LYS A 141 5.99 19.33 -3.08
CA LYS A 141 6.22 18.62 -1.81
C LYS A 141 4.93 17.92 -1.35
N ASP A 142 3.82 18.65 -1.31
CA ASP A 142 2.54 18.14 -0.81
C ASP A 142 2.02 17.01 -1.70
N GLU A 143 2.14 17.14 -3.03
CA GLU A 143 1.76 16.10 -4.00
C GLU A 143 2.55 14.80 -3.79
N HIS A 144 3.82 14.89 -3.40
CA HIS A 144 4.62 13.71 -3.08
C HIS A 144 4.07 12.98 -1.85
N TYR A 145 3.78 13.70 -0.77
CA TYR A 145 3.24 13.11 0.44
C TYR A 145 1.83 12.54 0.20
N ASP A 146 0.97 13.25 -0.52
CA ASP A 146 -0.35 12.76 -0.93
C ASP A 146 -0.25 11.43 -1.68
N ASN A 147 0.69 11.33 -2.63
CA ASN A 147 0.95 10.11 -3.38
C ASN A 147 1.43 8.95 -2.47
N ILE A 148 2.34 9.23 -1.52
CA ILE A 148 2.82 8.23 -0.56
C ILE A 148 1.67 7.76 0.33
N TYR A 149 0.86 8.68 0.89
CA TYR A 149 -0.26 8.32 1.75
C TYR A 149 -1.30 7.49 0.99
N TYR A 150 -1.60 7.86 -0.26
CA TYR A 150 -2.48 7.10 -1.13
C TYR A 150 -1.95 5.68 -1.37
N GLN A 151 -0.66 5.53 -1.68
CA GLN A 151 -0.03 4.22 -1.87
C GLN A 151 -0.02 3.38 -0.60
N ASN A 152 0.32 3.98 0.54
CA ASN A 152 0.30 3.28 1.83
C ASN A 152 -1.10 2.78 2.16
N ARG A 153 -2.15 3.56 1.87
CA ARG A 153 -3.54 3.13 2.07
C ARG A 153 -3.92 1.97 1.15
N LEU A 154 -3.59 2.04 -0.14
CA LEU A 154 -3.84 0.95 -1.08
C LEU A 154 -3.13 -0.34 -0.64
N THR A 155 -1.85 -0.21 -0.31
CA THR A 155 -1.01 -1.33 0.14
C THR A 155 -1.55 -1.95 1.43
N ALA A 156 -1.95 -1.13 2.41
CA ALA A 156 -2.56 -1.61 3.65
C ALA A 156 -3.88 -2.36 3.40
N SER A 157 -4.72 -1.88 2.47
CA SER A 157 -5.96 -2.56 2.08
C SER A 157 -5.67 -3.93 1.45
N LEU A 158 -4.70 -4.01 0.55
CA LEU A 158 -4.26 -5.27 -0.06
C LEU A 158 -3.72 -6.26 0.98
N TYR A 159 -2.87 -5.81 1.90
CA TYR A 159 -2.38 -6.66 2.99
C TYR A 159 -3.48 -7.15 3.90
N ARG A 160 -4.45 -6.29 4.23
CA ARG A 160 -5.59 -6.67 5.05
C ARG A 160 -6.41 -7.78 4.38
N MET A 161 -6.65 -7.66 3.07
CA MET A 161 -7.36 -8.68 2.29
C MET A 161 -6.57 -10.00 2.25
N LEU A 162 -5.27 -9.95 1.94
CA LEU A 162 -4.41 -11.14 1.87
C LEU A 162 -4.30 -11.84 3.23
N PHE A 163 -4.16 -11.09 4.32
CA PHE A 163 -4.08 -11.65 5.67
C PHE A 163 -5.41 -12.27 6.12
N LEU A 164 -6.54 -11.64 5.78
CA LEU A 164 -7.87 -12.21 6.03
C LEU A 164 -8.04 -13.53 5.28
N LEU A 165 -7.65 -13.56 4.00
CA LEU A 165 -7.76 -14.74 3.16
C LEU A 165 -6.83 -15.87 3.68
N LEU A 166 -5.60 -15.54 4.10
CA LEU A 166 -4.70 -16.47 4.77
C LEU A 166 -5.31 -17.05 6.06
N ALA A 167 -5.92 -16.20 6.89
CA ALA A 167 -6.56 -16.64 8.13
C ALA A 167 -7.73 -17.60 7.86
N ILE A 168 -8.58 -17.29 6.87
CA ILE A 168 -9.68 -18.17 6.45
C ILE A 168 -9.14 -19.53 5.99
N VAL A 169 -8.13 -19.53 5.11
CA VAL A 169 -7.56 -20.77 4.59
C VAL A 169 -6.88 -21.59 5.69
N SER A 170 -6.21 -20.94 6.63
CA SER A 170 -5.60 -21.61 7.79
C SER A 170 -6.66 -22.27 8.66
N ILE A 171 -7.80 -21.60 8.91
CA ILE A 171 -8.93 -22.18 9.65
C ILE A 171 -9.53 -23.37 8.89
N LEU A 172 -9.72 -23.25 7.57
CA LEU A 172 -10.22 -24.35 6.74
C LEU A 172 -9.29 -25.57 6.77
N ILE A 173 -7.97 -25.35 6.76
CA ILE A 173 -6.97 -26.42 6.89
C ILE A 173 -7.06 -27.08 8.28
N LEU A 174 -7.21 -26.30 9.36
CA LEU A 174 -7.39 -26.86 10.70
C LEU A 174 -8.68 -27.67 10.82
N CYS A 175 -9.78 -27.18 10.25
CA CYS A 175 -11.04 -27.92 10.18
C CYS A 175 -10.87 -29.23 9.39
N PHE A 176 -10.23 -29.17 8.22
CA PHE A 176 -9.94 -30.35 7.40
C PHE A 176 -9.07 -31.37 8.15
N ALA A 177 -8.01 -30.92 8.82
CA ALA A 177 -7.16 -31.78 9.63
C ALA A 177 -7.93 -32.44 10.78
N SER A 178 -8.82 -31.70 11.46
CA SER A 178 -9.65 -32.26 12.53
C SER A 178 -10.61 -33.36 12.04
N THR A 179 -11.19 -33.20 10.84
CA THR A 179 -12.03 -34.23 10.24
C THR A 179 -11.23 -35.47 9.86
N CYS A 180 -10.02 -35.31 9.32
CA CYS A 180 -9.15 -36.44 8.97
C CYS A 180 -8.67 -37.23 10.20
N ILE A 181 -8.46 -36.58 11.34
CA ILE A 181 -8.03 -37.24 12.58
C ILE A 181 -9.18 -38.02 13.23
N THR A 182 -10.42 -37.52 13.13
CA THR A 182 -11.58 -38.11 13.80
C THR A 182 -12.13 -39.34 13.06
N ASP A 183 -12.03 -39.36 11.73
CA ASP A 183 -12.52 -40.46 10.87
C ASP A 183 -11.45 -41.55 10.61
N SER A 184 -10.66 -41.93 11.62
CA SER A 184 -9.51 -42.84 11.47
C SER A 184 -9.80 -44.20 10.82
N ASP A 185 -11.06 -44.61 10.74
CA ASP A 185 -11.49 -45.90 10.19
C ASP A 185 -11.87 -45.86 8.69
N ASN A 186 -11.99 -44.66 8.10
CA ASN A 186 -12.21 -44.51 6.66
C ASN A 186 -11.01 -43.83 6.02
N LEU A 187 -10.25 -44.59 5.20
CA LEU A 187 -9.22 -44.01 4.33
C LEU A 187 -9.76 -42.75 3.64
N PRO A 188 -8.97 -41.66 3.56
CA PRO A 188 -9.39 -40.46 2.86
C PRO A 188 -9.72 -40.82 1.41
N GLY A 189 -11.02 -40.87 1.10
CA GLY A 189 -11.48 -41.15 -0.26
C GLY A 189 -10.94 -40.11 -1.24
N HIS A 190 -10.88 -40.43 -2.53
CA HIS A 190 -10.32 -39.54 -3.57
C HIS A 190 -10.83 -38.09 -3.53
N LYS A 191 -12.05 -37.87 -3.02
CA LYS A 191 -12.63 -36.54 -2.83
C LYS A 191 -11.95 -35.73 -1.73
N THR A 192 -11.57 -36.33 -0.61
CA THR A 192 -10.92 -35.62 0.51
C THR A 192 -9.49 -35.19 0.16
N MET A 193 -8.76 -36.01 -0.61
CA MET A 193 -7.44 -35.65 -1.13
C MET A 193 -7.47 -34.41 -2.04
N ILE A 194 -8.46 -34.32 -2.94
CA ILE A 194 -8.61 -33.15 -3.82
C ILE A 194 -8.85 -31.87 -3.00
N TYR A 195 -9.70 -31.93 -1.96
CA TYR A 195 -9.91 -30.78 -1.08
C TYR A 195 -8.63 -30.36 -0.35
N GLY A 196 -7.85 -31.32 0.16
CA GLY A 196 -6.56 -31.03 0.78
C GLY A 196 -5.58 -30.38 -0.19
N VAL A 197 -5.44 -30.91 -1.41
CA VAL A 197 -4.58 -30.33 -2.46
C VAL A 197 -4.99 -28.90 -2.79
N ILE A 198 -6.29 -28.62 -2.92
CA ILE A 198 -6.78 -27.26 -3.20
C ILE A 198 -6.44 -26.33 -2.04
N LEU A 199 -6.67 -26.74 -0.80
CA LEU A 199 -6.41 -25.92 0.39
C LEU A 199 -4.92 -25.60 0.58
N PHE A 200 -4.05 -26.61 0.43
CA PHE A 200 -2.60 -26.44 0.56
C PHE A 200 -2.01 -25.67 -0.63
N GLY A 201 -2.51 -25.90 -1.85
CA GLY A 201 -2.16 -25.10 -3.03
C GLY A 201 -2.56 -23.64 -2.89
N LEU A 202 -3.76 -23.39 -2.37
CA LEU A 202 -4.26 -22.05 -2.04
C LEU A 202 -3.38 -21.38 -0.98
N LEU A 203 -3.01 -22.09 0.09
CA LEU A 203 -2.08 -21.60 1.11
C LEU A 203 -0.75 -21.15 0.49
N GLY A 204 -0.13 -21.98 -0.35
CA GLY A 204 1.11 -21.64 -1.05
C GLY A 204 0.98 -20.42 -1.95
N ALA A 205 -0.11 -20.33 -2.72
CA ALA A 205 -0.36 -19.20 -3.61
C ALA A 205 -0.57 -17.87 -2.87
N ILE A 206 -1.22 -17.91 -1.70
CA ILE A 206 -1.39 -16.73 -0.82
C ILE A 206 -0.06 -16.30 -0.22
N THR A 207 0.72 -17.25 0.31
CA THR A 207 2.04 -16.96 0.87
C THR A 207 2.96 -16.35 -0.20
N SER A 208 2.95 -16.90 -1.41
CA SER A 208 3.66 -16.34 -2.57
C SER A 208 3.22 -14.89 -2.86
N SER A 209 1.91 -14.64 -2.88
CA SER A 209 1.34 -13.32 -3.13
C SER A 209 1.72 -12.29 -2.07
N ILE A 210 1.73 -12.68 -0.78
CA ILE A 210 2.16 -11.79 0.33
C ILE A 210 3.64 -11.41 0.18
N LEU A 211 4.50 -12.38 -0.12
CA LEU A 211 5.93 -12.13 -0.33
C LEU A 211 6.18 -11.23 -1.54
N PHE A 212 5.40 -11.42 -2.62
CA PHE A 212 5.47 -10.57 -3.80
C PHE A 212 5.09 -9.12 -3.50
N THR A 213 3.94 -8.90 -2.87
CA THR A 213 3.47 -7.55 -2.49
C THR A 213 4.50 -6.83 -1.60
N ARG A 214 5.19 -7.57 -0.71
CA ARG A 214 6.26 -7.00 0.14
C ARG A 214 7.45 -6.50 -0.65
N ASN A 215 7.90 -7.28 -1.63
CA ASN A 215 9.04 -6.90 -2.45
C ASN A 215 8.67 -5.75 -3.41
N GLN A 216 7.43 -5.72 -3.90
CA GLN A 216 6.96 -4.67 -4.80
C GLN A 216 6.76 -3.33 -4.06
N ALA A 217 6.24 -3.36 -2.83
CA ALA A 217 6.14 -2.18 -1.95
C ALA A 217 7.51 -1.53 -1.70
N ALA A 218 8.59 -2.32 -1.63
CA ALA A 218 9.95 -1.80 -1.51
C ALA A 218 10.48 -1.15 -2.81
N SER A 219 9.91 -1.47 -3.97
CA SER A 219 10.46 -1.08 -5.28
C SER A 219 9.98 0.28 -5.80
N SER A 220 9.12 1.01 -5.08
CA SER A 220 8.64 2.38 -5.41
C SER A 220 7.95 2.58 -6.77
N ARG A 221 7.75 1.51 -7.58
CA ARG A 221 7.04 1.60 -8.86
C ARG A 221 5.54 1.65 -8.63
N ILE A 222 5.06 2.89 -8.52
CA ILE A 222 3.68 3.33 -8.30
C ILE A 222 2.66 2.63 -9.22
N SER A 223 3.06 2.34 -10.46
CA SER A 223 2.15 1.89 -11.53
C SER A 223 1.67 0.43 -11.40
N GLU A 224 2.41 -0.45 -10.70
CA GLU A 224 1.99 -1.86 -10.59
C GLU A 224 1.09 -2.12 -9.37
N LEU A 225 1.25 -1.34 -8.29
CA LEU A 225 0.44 -1.47 -7.07
C LEU A 225 -0.98 -0.92 -7.23
N THR A 226 -1.17 0.07 -8.11
CA THR A 226 -2.50 0.61 -8.47
C THR A 226 -3.35 -0.38 -9.25
N THR A 227 -2.72 -1.39 -9.86
CA THR A 227 -3.43 -2.35 -10.71
C THR A 227 -3.91 -3.53 -9.88
N ASN A 228 -4.97 -3.22 -9.14
CA ASN A 228 -6.15 -4.06 -8.97
C ASN A 228 -5.96 -5.35 -8.16
N SER A 229 -6.70 -5.46 -7.05
CA SER A 229 -6.97 -6.71 -6.31
C SER A 229 -7.24 -7.90 -7.22
N PHE A 230 -7.81 -7.65 -8.40
CA PHE A 230 -8.01 -8.63 -9.46
C PHE A 230 -6.71 -9.31 -9.96
N ILE A 231 -5.60 -8.59 -10.13
CA ILE A 231 -4.32 -9.18 -10.53
C ILE A 231 -3.81 -10.12 -9.45
N VAL A 232 -3.85 -9.69 -8.19
CA VAL A 232 -3.45 -10.52 -7.05
C VAL A 232 -4.33 -11.78 -6.98
N LEU A 233 -5.65 -11.65 -7.17
CA LEU A 233 -6.56 -12.78 -7.17
C LEU A 233 -6.31 -13.74 -8.35
N SER A 234 -5.97 -13.20 -9.52
CA SER A 234 -5.63 -14.00 -10.71
C SER A 234 -4.37 -14.84 -10.46
N LYS A 235 -3.35 -14.26 -9.80
CA LYS A 235 -2.14 -15.00 -9.41
C LYS A 235 -2.44 -16.14 -8.44
N ILE A 236 -3.33 -15.90 -7.47
CA ILE A 236 -3.78 -16.94 -6.54
C ILE A 236 -4.50 -18.07 -7.31
N ALA A 237 -5.41 -17.72 -8.23
CA ALA A 237 -6.15 -18.69 -9.04
C ALA A 237 -5.21 -19.54 -9.92
N VAL A 238 -4.19 -18.92 -10.53
CA VAL A 238 -3.16 -19.63 -11.31
C VAL A 238 -2.39 -20.61 -10.43
N GLY A 239 -1.95 -20.19 -9.24
CA GLY A 239 -1.24 -21.07 -8.30
C GLY A 239 -2.07 -22.28 -7.86
N VAL A 240 -3.36 -22.09 -7.59
CA VAL A 240 -4.30 -23.20 -7.30
C VAL A 240 -4.47 -24.11 -8.51
N GLY A 241 -4.63 -23.55 -9.71
CA GLY A 241 -4.73 -24.31 -10.96
C GLY A 241 -3.52 -25.21 -11.20
N PHE A 242 -2.30 -24.70 -10.98
CA PHE A 242 -1.09 -25.50 -11.04
C PHE A 242 -1.07 -26.60 -9.98
N SER A 243 -1.56 -26.34 -8.78
CA SER A 243 -1.63 -27.37 -7.71
C SER A 243 -2.52 -28.54 -8.09
N ILE A 244 -3.68 -28.25 -8.68
CA ILE A 244 -4.59 -29.28 -9.21
C ILE A 244 -3.92 -30.03 -10.38
N PHE A 245 -3.27 -29.30 -11.30
CA PHE A 245 -2.56 -29.91 -12.42
C PHE A 245 -1.45 -30.88 -11.97
N PHE A 246 -0.61 -30.49 -11.00
CA PHE A 246 0.44 -31.36 -10.46
C PHE A 246 -0.14 -32.59 -9.75
N TYR A 247 -1.26 -32.45 -9.04
CA TYR A 247 -1.94 -33.59 -8.44
C TYR A 247 -2.39 -34.61 -9.50
N PHE A 248 -3.04 -34.16 -10.58
CA PHE A 248 -3.44 -35.05 -11.68
C PHE A 248 -2.24 -35.67 -12.39
N LEU A 249 -1.18 -34.89 -12.64
CA LEU A 249 0.03 -35.37 -13.30
C LEU A 249 0.71 -36.47 -12.47
N LEU A 250 0.91 -36.26 -11.17
CA LEU A 250 1.50 -37.26 -10.28
C LEU A 250 0.64 -38.52 -10.20
N ARG A 251 -0.68 -38.36 -10.09
CA ARG A 251 -1.61 -39.49 -10.06
C ARG A 251 -1.61 -40.28 -11.37
N SER A 252 -1.52 -39.59 -12.51
CA SER A 252 -1.44 -40.23 -13.84
C SER A 252 -0.10 -40.95 -14.03
N SER A 253 1.01 -40.38 -13.58
CA SER A 253 2.35 -41.01 -13.66
C SER A 253 2.53 -42.22 -12.74
N LEU A 254 1.61 -42.40 -11.78
CA LEU A 254 1.54 -43.61 -10.96
C LEU A 254 0.69 -44.71 -11.61
N LEU A 255 -0.20 -44.36 -12.55
CA LEU A 255 -1.08 -45.31 -13.25
C LEU A 255 -0.41 -45.95 -14.46
N ASP A 256 0.47 -45.22 -15.13
CA ASP A 256 1.35 -45.74 -16.18
C ASP A 256 2.78 -45.63 -15.66
N GLY A 257 3.56 -46.73 -15.62
CA GLY A 257 4.90 -46.85 -15.00
C GLY A 257 6.03 -45.94 -15.56
N ILE A 258 5.70 -44.73 -16.01
CA ILE A 258 6.58 -43.68 -16.47
C ILE A 258 6.94 -42.84 -15.24
N GLN A 259 8.08 -43.14 -14.62
CA GLN A 259 8.67 -42.31 -13.56
C GLN A 259 9.20 -40.98 -14.16
N LEU A 260 8.29 -40.05 -14.45
CA LEU A 260 8.63 -38.68 -14.89
C LEU A 260 9.36 -37.89 -13.79
N LEU A 261 9.14 -38.24 -12.53
CA LEU A 261 9.79 -37.64 -11.37
C LEU A 261 10.23 -38.75 -10.40
N ASN A 262 11.50 -38.74 -10.03
CA ASN A 262 12.15 -39.78 -9.21
C ASN A 262 11.79 -39.65 -7.71
N PHE A 263 10.53 -39.36 -7.39
CA PHE A 263 10.04 -39.19 -6.02
C PHE A 263 9.25 -40.42 -5.58
N THR A 264 9.68 -41.04 -4.48
CA THR A 264 8.94 -42.10 -3.80
C THR A 264 7.83 -41.48 -2.95
N LEU A 265 6.67 -41.23 -3.55
CA LEU A 265 5.47 -40.77 -2.85
C LEU A 265 4.98 -41.89 -1.92
N SER A 266 5.22 -41.73 -0.62
CA SER A 266 4.97 -42.77 0.38
C SER A 266 3.79 -42.41 1.29
N SER A 267 3.41 -41.12 1.34
CA SER A 267 2.35 -40.62 2.21
C SER A 267 1.44 -39.61 1.52
N ASP A 268 0.19 -39.51 1.99
CA ASP A 268 -0.77 -38.48 1.53
C ASP A 268 -0.27 -37.05 1.77
N VAL A 269 0.60 -36.87 2.77
CA VAL A 269 1.25 -35.60 3.11
C VAL A 269 2.17 -35.11 2.00
N ASP A 270 2.72 -36.01 1.20
CA ASP A 270 3.61 -35.66 0.08
C ASP A 270 2.83 -34.90 -1.00
N TYR A 271 1.58 -35.28 -1.27
CA TYR A 271 0.70 -34.58 -2.21
C TYR A 271 0.36 -33.17 -1.72
N TYR A 272 0.11 -32.98 -0.42
CA TYR A 272 -0.16 -31.65 0.14
C TYR A 272 1.08 -30.76 0.13
N THR A 273 2.26 -31.33 0.37
CA THR A 273 3.53 -30.60 0.31
C THR A 273 3.82 -30.14 -1.11
N ILE A 274 3.64 -31.02 -2.10
CA ILE A 274 3.81 -30.67 -3.51
C ILE A 274 2.77 -29.64 -3.94
N ALA A 275 1.51 -29.77 -3.51
CA ALA A 275 0.46 -28.78 -3.76
C ALA A 275 0.87 -27.40 -3.22
N PHE A 276 1.33 -27.33 -1.96
CA PHE A 276 1.83 -26.09 -1.38
C PHE A 276 2.97 -25.46 -2.20
N VAL A 277 4.00 -26.25 -2.56
CA VAL A 277 5.13 -25.77 -3.36
C VAL A 277 4.66 -25.31 -4.74
N SER A 278 3.74 -26.05 -5.35
CA SER A 278 3.19 -25.69 -6.66
C SER A 278 2.36 -24.40 -6.63
N GLY A 279 1.84 -23.99 -5.46
CA GLY A 279 1.26 -22.65 -5.29
C GLY A 279 2.23 -21.50 -5.56
N PHE A 280 3.56 -21.75 -5.54
CA PHE A 280 4.60 -20.78 -5.89
C PHE A 280 4.99 -20.77 -7.38
N THR A 281 4.37 -21.61 -8.21
CA THR A 281 4.75 -21.83 -9.61
C THR A 281 4.72 -20.59 -10.48
N GLU A 282 3.79 -19.64 -10.25
CA GLU A 282 3.76 -18.37 -11.00
C GLU A 282 5.10 -17.62 -10.92
N ARG A 283 5.74 -17.62 -9.74
CA ARG A 283 7.04 -16.97 -9.56
C ARG A 283 8.18 -17.74 -10.20
N ILE A 284 8.13 -19.08 -10.14
CA ILE A 284 9.12 -19.93 -10.79
C ILE A 284 9.03 -19.76 -12.30
N ALA A 285 7.81 -19.73 -12.85
CA ALA A 285 7.55 -19.50 -14.27
C ALA A 285 8.01 -18.10 -14.71
N GLN A 286 7.72 -17.04 -13.94
CA GLN A 286 8.22 -15.70 -14.25
C GLN A 286 9.75 -15.61 -14.21
N LYS A 287 10.39 -16.24 -13.22
CA LYS A 287 11.86 -16.30 -13.16
C LYS A 287 12.44 -17.08 -14.33
N ALA A 288 11.85 -18.22 -14.67
CA ALA A 288 12.28 -19.03 -15.82
C ALA A 288 12.11 -18.27 -17.13
N MET A 289 10.97 -17.60 -17.36
CA MET A 289 10.76 -16.74 -18.52
C MET A 289 11.77 -15.59 -18.55
N SER A 290 12.04 -14.93 -17.42
CA SER A 290 13.04 -13.85 -17.38
C SER A 290 14.47 -14.33 -17.63
N LEU A 291 14.79 -15.58 -17.29
CA LEU A 291 16.08 -16.20 -17.59
C LEU A 291 16.20 -16.59 -19.06
N ILE A 292 15.11 -17.09 -19.66
CA ILE A 292 15.07 -17.46 -21.08
C ILE A 292 15.07 -16.20 -21.96
N LEU A 293 14.32 -15.16 -21.59
CA LEU A 293 14.23 -13.89 -22.32
C LEU A 293 15.40 -12.95 -22.02
N GLY A 294 16.01 -13.04 -20.83
CA GLY A 294 17.17 -12.25 -20.42
C GLY A 294 18.52 -12.80 -20.91
N GLY A 295 18.50 -13.84 -21.76
CA GLY A 295 19.70 -14.41 -22.38
C GLY A 295 20.33 -13.54 -23.48
N GLU A 296 19.70 -12.46 -23.93
CA GLU A 296 20.18 -11.66 -25.08
C GLU A 296 20.65 -10.22 -24.78
N GLU A 297 20.56 -9.70 -23.54
CA GLU A 297 21.10 -8.36 -23.23
C GLU A 297 22.32 -8.39 -22.31
N LYS A 298 23.45 -8.85 -22.86
CA LYS A 298 24.79 -8.32 -22.52
C LYS A 298 25.72 -8.40 -23.73
N LYS A 299 25.76 -7.33 -24.52
CA LYS A 299 26.97 -6.82 -25.19
C LYS A 299 26.85 -5.32 -25.36
#